data_AF-A0A0Q7DGT8-F1
#
_entry.id   AF-A0A0Q7DGT8-F1
#
_cell.length_a   1.000
_cell.length_b   1.000
_cell.length_c   1.000
_cell.angle_alpha   90.00
_cell.angle_beta   90.00
_cell.angle_gamma   90.00
#
_symmetry.space_group_name_H-M   'P 1'
#
loop_
_entity.id
_entity.type
_entity.pdbx_description
1 polymer ?
#
loop_
_entity_poly.entity_id
_entity_poly.type
_entity_poly.pdbx_seq_one_letter_code
_entity_poly.pdbx_strand_id
1 'polypeptide(L)'
;MSEPPRKRMVKPPSGGLEEGRGKPARLKTAKDRTPSQQAWLNRQINDPFSAKARAHGYRSRAAYKMTELDDRLKLLKPGARVIDLGLAPGGWTQVAIERGVTNIVGVDLLPVDPLPPAHILEMDFTDPVCGPMLIELLGGRPDVVLSDMAPNTVGHRRTDHLRIMGLIEAAAEFAISVLKPGGSFVAKAFQGGETSEVIADLKRHFNEVKNIKPKASRADSSEVYLIAIGFKG
;
A
#
# COMPACT_ATOMS: atom_id res chain seq x y z
N MET A 1 14.91 -10.24 -22.97
CA MET A 1 14.75 -8.88 -22.41
C MET A 1 14.97 -8.98 -20.91
N SER A 2 15.98 -8.30 -20.37
CA SER A 2 16.24 -8.30 -18.92
C SER A 2 15.18 -7.48 -18.20
N GLU A 3 14.55 -8.05 -17.16
CA GLU A 3 13.62 -7.30 -16.30
C GLU A 3 14.28 -6.01 -15.78
N PRO A 4 13.56 -4.89 -15.73
CA PRO A 4 14.07 -3.68 -15.10
C PRO A 4 14.39 -3.96 -13.62
N PRO A 5 15.46 -3.35 -13.07
CA PRO A 5 15.88 -3.64 -11.70
C PRO A 5 14.76 -3.32 -10.71
N ARG A 6 14.39 -4.33 -9.90
CA ARG A 6 13.44 -4.19 -8.79
C ARG A 6 13.93 -3.10 -7.81
N LYS A 7 13.02 -2.29 -7.27
CA LYS A 7 13.37 -1.28 -6.26
C LYS A 7 14.03 -1.98 -5.07
N ARG A 8 15.28 -1.65 -4.76
CA ARG A 8 15.92 -2.10 -3.52
C ARG A 8 15.20 -1.49 -2.32
N MET A 9 14.96 -2.29 -1.28
CA MET A 9 14.41 -1.82 -0.01
C MET A 9 15.30 -0.71 0.54
N VAL A 10 14.69 0.41 0.94
CA VAL A 10 15.39 1.47 1.68
C VAL A 10 15.49 0.98 3.11
N LYS A 11 16.72 0.80 3.62
CA LYS A 11 16.96 0.36 5.00
C LYS A 11 16.15 1.23 5.98
N PRO A 12 15.50 0.63 7.00
CA PRO A 12 14.88 1.40 8.04
C PRO A 12 15.94 2.30 8.72
N PRO A 13 15.61 3.55 9.04
CA PRO A 13 16.56 4.47 9.64
C PRO A 13 16.75 4.16 11.12
N SER A 14 17.97 4.33 11.61
CA SER A 14 18.38 4.06 12.99
C SER A 14 18.10 5.23 13.97
N GLY A 15 17.04 6.01 13.76
CA GLY A 15 16.60 7.08 14.68
C GLY A 15 16.36 8.47 14.06
N GLY A 16 15.54 9.27 14.74
CA GLY A 16 15.21 10.68 14.47
C GLY A 16 14.43 11.31 15.63
N LEU A 17 14.50 12.63 15.81
CA LEU A 17 13.72 13.39 16.81
C LEU A 17 12.21 13.33 16.48
N GLU A 18 11.32 13.34 17.49
CA GLU A 18 9.85 13.19 17.34
C GLU A 18 9.22 14.08 16.26
N GLU A 19 9.73 15.30 16.06
CA GLU A 19 9.20 16.27 15.08
C GLU A 19 9.79 16.13 13.66
N GLY A 20 10.74 15.20 13.43
CA GLY A 20 11.48 15.08 12.19
C GLY A 20 12.69 16.03 12.11
N ARG A 21 13.20 16.33 10.91
CA ARG A 21 14.38 17.20 10.71
C ARG A 21 13.98 18.68 10.71
N GLY A 22 14.55 19.48 11.60
CA GLY A 22 14.35 20.95 11.66
C GLY A 22 15.01 21.77 10.54
N LYS A 23 15.85 21.16 9.68
CA LYS A 23 16.42 21.81 8.49
C LYS A 23 16.25 20.91 7.25
N PRO A 24 15.94 21.48 6.07
CA PRO A 24 15.82 20.71 4.83
C PRO A 24 17.14 20.04 4.48
N ALA A 25 17.09 18.76 4.14
CA ALA A 25 18.26 18.00 3.75
C ALA A 25 18.66 18.34 2.31
N ARG A 26 19.98 18.48 2.11
CA ARG A 26 20.57 18.92 0.84
C ARG A 26 20.85 17.71 -0.06
N LEU A 27 20.46 17.80 -1.33
CA LEU A 27 20.82 16.80 -2.34
C LEU A 27 22.33 16.85 -2.61
N LYS A 28 23.06 15.81 -2.19
CA LYS A 28 24.53 15.72 -2.35
C LYS A 28 24.98 15.42 -3.79
N THR A 29 24.12 14.78 -4.59
CA THR A 29 24.43 14.34 -5.97
C THR A 29 23.69 15.17 -7.03
N ALA A 30 23.65 16.49 -6.87
CA ALA A 30 22.87 17.35 -7.76
C ALA A 30 23.51 17.50 -9.16
N LYS A 31 24.86 17.48 -9.24
CA LYS A 31 25.60 17.79 -10.47
C LYS A 31 25.32 16.85 -11.65
N ASP A 32 25.01 15.59 -11.39
CA ASP A 32 24.87 14.56 -12.44
C ASP A 32 23.40 14.32 -12.86
N ARG A 33 22.48 15.23 -12.54
CA ARG A 33 21.03 14.99 -12.63
C ARG A 33 20.31 16.11 -13.35
N THR A 34 19.28 15.76 -14.13
CA THR A 34 18.43 16.74 -14.81
C THR A 34 17.65 17.60 -13.80
N PRO A 35 17.19 18.81 -14.17
CA PRO A 35 16.39 19.65 -13.27
C PRO A 35 15.14 18.94 -12.72
N SER A 36 14.47 18.12 -13.55
CA SER A 36 13.30 17.33 -13.12
C SER A 36 13.68 16.24 -12.12
N GLN A 37 14.81 15.56 -12.31
CA GLN A 37 15.35 14.58 -11.36
C GLN A 37 15.78 15.24 -10.04
N GLN A 38 16.44 16.40 -10.09
CA GLN A 38 16.83 17.17 -8.91
C GLN A 38 15.60 17.63 -8.12
N ALA A 39 14.58 18.17 -8.79
CA ALA A 39 13.33 18.58 -8.16
C ALA A 39 12.57 17.39 -7.54
N TRP A 40 12.57 16.23 -8.20
CA TRP A 40 11.99 15.00 -7.65
C TRP A 40 12.74 14.50 -6.41
N LEU A 41 14.08 14.47 -6.44
CA LEU A 41 14.91 14.06 -5.30
C LEU A 41 14.82 15.04 -4.13
N ASN A 42 14.89 16.35 -4.40
CA ASN A 42 14.71 17.37 -3.36
C ASN A 42 13.34 17.22 -2.68
N ARG A 43 12.29 16.89 -3.43
CA ARG A 43 10.97 16.57 -2.88
C ARG A 43 10.95 15.31 -2.04
N GLN A 44 11.71 14.27 -2.39
CA GLN A 44 11.81 13.06 -1.56
C GLN A 44 12.58 13.30 -0.27
N ILE A 45 13.68 14.05 -0.35
CA ILE A 45 14.57 14.33 0.78
C ILE A 45 13.88 15.21 1.84
N ASN A 46 13.04 16.15 1.40
CA ASN A 46 12.37 17.13 2.27
C ASN A 46 10.90 16.80 2.54
N ASP A 47 10.54 15.53 2.44
CA ASP A 47 9.19 15.06 2.67
C ASP A 47 8.88 14.97 4.18
N PRO A 48 7.97 15.82 4.72
CA PRO A 48 7.72 15.89 6.15
C PRO A 48 7.15 14.60 6.71
N PHE A 49 6.27 13.91 5.97
CA PHE A 49 5.72 12.62 6.40
C PHE A 49 6.77 11.50 6.38
N SER A 50 7.76 11.58 5.48
CA SER A 50 8.88 10.65 5.53
C SER A 50 9.75 10.92 6.75
N ALA A 51 10.03 12.18 7.11
CA ALA A 51 10.76 12.49 8.34
C ALA A 51 10.01 12.05 9.60
N LYS A 52 8.70 12.33 9.66
CA LYS A 52 7.83 11.94 10.78
C LYS A 52 7.72 10.42 10.93
N ALA A 53 7.63 9.69 9.81
CA ALA A 53 7.59 8.22 9.83
C ALA A 53 8.85 7.65 10.48
N ARG A 54 10.02 8.19 10.12
CA ARG A 54 11.29 7.79 10.74
C ARG A 54 11.31 8.07 12.25
N ALA A 55 10.83 9.24 12.65
CA ALA A 55 10.77 9.64 14.05
C ALA A 55 9.87 8.71 14.88
N HIS A 56 8.75 8.28 14.31
CA HIS A 56 7.77 7.39 14.94
C HIS A 56 8.10 5.90 14.76
N GLY A 57 9.24 5.53 14.16
CA GLY A 57 9.61 4.13 13.94
C GLY A 57 8.82 3.41 12.82
N TYR A 58 8.04 4.14 12.01
CA TYR A 58 7.42 3.58 10.82
C TYR A 58 8.44 3.39 9.69
N ARG A 59 8.31 2.26 8.97
CA ARG A 59 9.15 1.89 7.84
C ARG A 59 8.88 2.73 6.60
N SER A 60 7.69 3.33 6.50
CA SER A 60 7.38 4.26 5.41
C SER A 60 6.33 5.30 5.82
N ARG A 61 6.28 6.39 5.07
CA ARG A 61 5.20 7.39 5.19
C ARG A 61 3.82 6.84 4.84
N ALA A 62 3.73 5.67 4.21
CA ALA A 62 2.46 5.05 3.86
C ALA A 62 1.65 4.67 5.11
N ALA A 63 2.34 4.45 6.25
CA ALA A 63 1.70 4.27 7.55
C ALA A 63 0.68 5.39 7.84
N TYR A 64 1.05 6.67 7.69
CA TYR A 64 0.11 7.77 7.92
C TYR A 64 -1.11 7.76 7.01
N LYS A 65 -0.99 7.25 5.78
CA LYS A 65 -2.14 7.10 4.88
C LYS A 65 -3.11 6.05 5.45
N MET A 66 -2.58 4.91 5.88
CA MET A 66 -3.39 3.86 6.49
C MET A 66 -3.98 4.29 7.83
N THR A 67 -3.21 4.96 8.69
CA THR A 67 -3.70 5.54 9.95
C THR A 67 -4.89 6.46 9.68
N GLU A 68 -4.79 7.35 8.69
CA GLU A 68 -5.86 8.29 8.36
C GLU A 68 -7.10 7.59 7.77
N LEU A 69 -6.92 6.60 6.90
CA LEU A 69 -8.03 5.80 6.36
C LEU A 69 -8.74 5.04 7.49
N ASP A 70 -7.98 4.37 8.34
CA ASP A 70 -8.51 3.58 9.44
C ASP A 70 -9.13 4.44 10.55
N ASP A 71 -8.57 5.62 10.84
CA ASP A 71 -9.16 6.55 11.82
C ASP A 71 -10.58 6.95 11.41
N ARG A 72 -10.82 7.12 10.11
CA ARG A 72 -12.11 7.50 9.53
C ARG A 72 -13.08 6.32 9.41
N LEU A 73 -12.57 5.13 9.06
CA LEU A 73 -13.39 4.00 8.60
C LEU A 73 -13.44 2.82 9.57
N LYS A 74 -12.53 2.78 10.55
CA LYS A 74 -12.41 1.72 11.57
C LYS A 74 -12.35 0.33 10.94
N LEU A 75 -11.47 0.16 9.95
CA LEU A 75 -11.33 -1.07 9.17
C LEU A 75 -10.56 -2.13 9.96
N LEU A 76 -9.53 -1.71 10.68
CA LEU A 76 -8.61 -2.56 11.42
C LEU A 76 -9.08 -2.65 12.87
N LYS A 77 -9.35 -3.87 13.34
CA LYS A 77 -9.87 -4.12 14.69
C LYS A 77 -9.14 -5.29 15.34
N PRO A 78 -9.03 -5.31 16.68
CA PRO A 78 -8.51 -6.48 17.39
C PRO A 78 -9.24 -7.77 16.97
N GLY A 79 -8.46 -8.83 16.71
CA GLY A 79 -8.97 -10.13 16.29
C GLY A 79 -9.35 -10.26 14.80
N ALA A 80 -9.30 -9.18 14.01
CA ALA A 80 -9.50 -9.24 12.57
C ALA A 80 -8.40 -10.07 11.89
N ARG A 81 -8.75 -10.69 10.75
CA ARG A 81 -7.81 -11.30 9.81
C ARG A 81 -7.54 -10.34 8.66
N VAL A 82 -6.27 -10.02 8.41
CA VAL A 82 -5.87 -9.03 7.41
C VAL A 82 -4.91 -9.63 6.39
N ILE A 83 -5.18 -9.40 5.11
CA ILE A 83 -4.23 -9.62 4.02
C ILE A 83 -3.68 -8.27 3.54
N ASP A 84 -2.36 -8.15 3.39
CA ASP A 84 -1.68 -6.94 2.88
C ASP A 84 -0.93 -7.24 1.57
N LEU A 85 -1.49 -6.80 0.45
CA LEU A 85 -0.97 -7.00 -0.91
C LEU A 85 -0.06 -5.83 -1.32
N GLY A 86 1.16 -6.12 -1.74
CA GLY A 86 2.17 -5.08 -1.99
C GLY A 86 2.67 -4.48 -0.67
N LEU A 87 2.98 -5.36 0.29
CA LEU A 87 3.27 -5.01 1.67
C LEU A 87 4.53 -4.13 1.80
N ALA A 88 5.51 -4.22 0.91
CA ALA A 88 6.82 -3.60 1.13
C ALA A 88 6.74 -2.07 1.25
N PRO A 89 7.40 -1.46 2.27
CA PRO A 89 8.30 -2.06 3.26
C PRO A 89 7.61 -2.49 4.58
N GLY A 90 6.28 -2.45 4.64
CA GLY A 90 5.47 -2.92 5.77
C GLY A 90 4.76 -1.82 6.55
N GLY A 91 4.66 -0.60 6.00
CA GLY A 91 4.07 0.55 6.71
C GLY A 91 2.60 0.39 7.04
N TRP A 92 1.81 -0.27 6.19
CA TRP A 92 0.39 -0.55 6.43
C TRP A 92 0.20 -1.66 7.46
N THR A 93 0.97 -2.75 7.32
CA THR A 93 1.05 -3.81 8.32
C THR A 93 1.44 -3.29 9.71
N GLN A 94 2.38 -2.34 9.84
CA GLN A 94 2.70 -1.73 11.13
C GLN A 94 1.50 -1.05 11.79
N VAL A 95 0.68 -0.36 10.99
CA VAL A 95 -0.56 0.25 11.50
C VAL A 95 -1.55 -0.82 11.92
N ALA A 96 -1.72 -1.90 11.15
CA ALA A 96 -2.59 -3.02 11.55
C ALA A 96 -2.18 -3.62 12.89
N ILE A 97 -0.88 -3.82 13.12
CA ILE A 97 -0.35 -4.31 14.40
C ILE A 97 -0.65 -3.32 15.53
N GLU A 98 -0.44 -2.02 15.33
CA GLU A 98 -0.80 -0.98 16.32
C GLU A 98 -2.30 -0.94 16.63
N ARG A 99 -3.17 -1.29 15.67
CA ARG A 99 -4.62 -1.41 15.89
C ARG A 99 -5.02 -2.72 16.60
N GLY A 100 -4.06 -3.55 16.98
CA GLY A 100 -4.28 -4.80 17.71
C GLY A 100 -4.63 -5.99 16.81
N VAL A 101 -4.38 -5.89 15.50
CA VAL A 101 -4.55 -7.02 14.58
C VAL A 101 -3.39 -8.01 14.80
N THR A 102 -3.71 -9.27 15.06
CA THR A 102 -2.72 -10.33 15.32
C THR A 102 -2.63 -11.36 14.20
N ASN A 103 -3.67 -11.53 13.38
CA ASN A 103 -3.70 -12.46 12.25
C ASN A 103 -3.46 -11.67 10.96
N ILE A 104 -2.20 -11.56 10.54
CA ILE A 104 -1.82 -10.79 9.36
C ILE A 104 -0.95 -11.66 8.46
N VAL A 105 -1.29 -11.71 7.17
CA VAL A 105 -0.42 -12.26 6.14
C VAL A 105 -0.24 -11.21 5.05
N GLY A 106 1.00 -10.94 4.66
CA GLY A 106 1.27 -10.04 3.56
C GLY A 106 2.19 -10.65 2.51
N VAL A 107 2.12 -10.08 1.31
CA VAL A 107 2.95 -10.50 0.18
C VAL A 107 3.52 -9.28 -0.53
N ASP A 108 4.78 -9.41 -0.96
CA ASP A 108 5.41 -8.47 -1.87
C ASP A 108 6.43 -9.18 -2.78
N LEU A 109 6.74 -8.56 -3.92
CA LEU A 109 7.82 -8.98 -4.81
C LEU A 109 9.22 -8.71 -4.23
N LEU A 110 9.30 -7.82 -3.24
CA LEU A 110 10.52 -7.41 -2.57
C LEU A 110 10.65 -8.11 -1.21
N PRO A 111 11.88 -8.44 -0.78
CA PRO A 111 12.11 -8.90 0.57
C PRO A 111 11.72 -7.80 1.56
N VAL A 112 11.05 -8.19 2.64
CA VAL A 112 10.65 -7.29 3.73
C VAL A 112 11.16 -7.85 5.06
N ASP A 113 11.78 -7.00 5.87
CA ASP A 113 12.24 -7.37 7.21
C ASP A 113 11.06 -7.90 8.05
N PRO A 114 11.24 -8.91 8.93
CA PRO A 114 10.13 -9.48 9.70
C PRO A 114 9.33 -8.43 10.49
N LEU A 115 7.99 -8.58 10.54
CA LEU A 115 7.07 -7.76 11.33
C LEU A 115 6.14 -8.63 12.19
N PRO A 116 6.64 -9.29 13.25
CA PRO A 116 5.78 -10.10 14.10
C PRO A 116 4.59 -9.28 14.65
N PRO A 117 3.37 -9.83 14.66
CA PRO A 117 3.01 -11.23 14.37
C PRO A 117 2.73 -11.56 12.89
N ALA A 118 2.95 -10.64 11.95
CA ALA A 118 2.62 -10.87 10.54
C ALA A 118 3.50 -11.95 9.88
N HIS A 119 2.87 -12.82 9.10
CA HIS A 119 3.54 -13.71 8.15
C HIS A 119 3.78 -12.95 6.84
N ILE A 120 4.98 -13.08 6.26
CA ILE A 120 5.38 -12.34 5.06
C ILE A 120 5.83 -13.34 4.00
N LEU A 121 5.25 -13.23 2.81
CA LEU A 121 5.66 -13.96 1.62
C LEU A 121 6.41 -13.04 0.65
N GLU A 122 7.56 -13.49 0.16
CA GLU A 122 8.25 -12.88 -0.98
C GLU A 122 7.82 -13.61 -2.25
N MET A 123 6.79 -13.10 -2.95
CA MET A 123 6.17 -13.75 -4.09
C MET A 123 5.47 -12.72 -4.98
N ASP A 124 5.26 -13.07 -6.26
CA ASP A 124 4.35 -12.34 -7.12
C ASP A 124 2.90 -12.66 -6.72
N PHE A 125 2.15 -11.65 -6.31
CA PHE A 125 0.74 -11.82 -5.97
C PHE A 125 -0.10 -12.35 -7.15
N THR A 126 0.31 -12.06 -8.39
CA THR A 126 -0.40 -12.54 -9.59
C THR A 126 -0.12 -14.01 -9.91
N ASP A 127 0.80 -14.66 -9.18
CA ASP A 127 1.00 -16.10 -9.28
C ASP A 127 -0.24 -16.85 -8.75
N PRO A 128 -0.82 -17.79 -9.53
CA PRO A 128 -1.97 -18.57 -9.09
C PRO A 128 -1.82 -19.29 -7.75
N VAL A 129 -0.59 -19.62 -7.33
CA VAL A 129 -0.37 -20.27 -6.02
C VAL A 129 -0.39 -19.30 -4.84
N CYS A 130 -0.17 -18.00 -5.08
CA CYS A 130 -0.05 -17.01 -4.01
C CYS A 130 -1.35 -16.87 -3.21
N GLY A 131 -2.49 -16.75 -3.90
CA GLY A 131 -3.80 -16.61 -3.25
C GLY A 131 -4.12 -17.72 -2.25
N PRO A 132 -4.06 -19.01 -2.66
CA PRO A 132 -4.22 -20.15 -1.75
C PRO A 132 -3.26 -20.13 -0.56
N MET A 133 -1.97 -19.83 -0.77
CA MET A 133 -0.98 -19.76 0.30
C MET A 133 -1.29 -18.66 1.32
N LEU A 134 -1.76 -17.50 0.86
CA LEU A 134 -2.17 -16.41 1.75
C LEU A 134 -3.31 -16.84 2.68
N ILE A 135 -4.31 -17.55 2.16
CA ILE A 135 -5.48 -18.01 2.93
C ILE A 135 -5.11 -19.12 3.91
N GLU A 136 -4.24 -20.05 3.49
CA GLU A 136 -3.73 -21.11 4.34
C GLU A 136 -2.98 -20.54 5.55
N LEU A 137 -2.03 -19.63 5.32
CA LEU A 137 -1.27 -18.97 6.38
C LEU A 137 -2.15 -18.11 7.29
N LEU A 138 -3.21 -17.49 6.76
CA LEU A 138 -4.13 -16.68 7.55
C LEU A 138 -5.04 -17.52 8.44
N GLY A 139 -5.20 -18.82 8.13
CA GLY A 139 -6.03 -19.75 8.91
C GLY A 139 -7.52 -19.41 8.84
N GLY A 140 -7.99 -18.85 7.72
CA GLY A 140 -9.40 -18.53 7.50
C GLY A 140 -9.63 -17.37 6.52
N ARG A 141 -10.90 -17.06 6.29
CA ARG A 141 -11.29 -15.93 5.42
C ARG A 141 -10.90 -14.59 6.06
N PRO A 142 -10.31 -13.63 5.30
CA PRO A 142 -9.99 -12.30 5.80
C PRO A 142 -11.23 -11.47 6.10
N ASP A 143 -11.11 -10.59 7.10
CA ASP A 143 -12.04 -9.48 7.34
C ASP A 143 -11.65 -8.26 6.50
N VAL A 144 -10.36 -8.08 6.22
CA VAL A 144 -9.84 -6.96 5.41
C VAL A 144 -8.79 -7.45 4.42
N VAL A 145 -8.92 -7.02 3.16
CA VAL A 145 -7.86 -7.12 2.15
C VAL A 145 -7.39 -5.70 1.82
N LEU A 146 -6.09 -5.47 2.01
CA LEU A 146 -5.41 -4.22 1.69
C LEU A 146 -4.54 -4.41 0.45
N SER A 147 -4.43 -3.37 -0.39
CA SER A 147 -3.54 -3.36 -1.54
C SER A 147 -2.89 -1.98 -1.70
N ASP A 148 -1.59 -1.89 -1.42
CA ASP A 148 -0.74 -0.74 -1.78
C ASP A 148 0.17 -1.08 -2.97
N MET A 149 -0.20 -2.06 -3.78
CA MET A 149 0.54 -2.46 -4.99
C MET A 149 0.68 -1.28 -5.97
N ALA A 150 1.85 -1.22 -6.61
CA ALA A 150 2.10 -0.34 -7.74
C ALA A 150 3.16 -0.96 -8.64
N PRO A 151 2.99 -0.93 -9.98
CA PRO A 151 3.98 -1.44 -10.88
C PRO A 151 5.17 -0.49 -10.98
N ASN A 152 6.31 -1.00 -11.41
CA ASN A 152 7.41 -0.14 -11.84
C ASN A 152 6.99 0.62 -13.11
N THR A 153 7.02 1.96 -13.04
CA THR A 153 6.70 2.81 -14.18
C THR A 153 7.78 2.67 -15.25
N VAL A 154 7.38 2.43 -16.50
CA VAL A 154 8.28 2.47 -17.66
C VAL A 154 8.33 3.85 -18.32
N GLY A 155 7.55 4.81 -17.83
CA GLY A 155 7.51 6.18 -18.33
C GLY A 155 6.57 6.39 -19.52
N HIS A 156 5.94 5.32 -19.99
CA HIS A 156 4.89 5.38 -21.00
C HIS A 156 3.51 5.40 -20.31
N ARG A 157 2.90 6.59 -20.24
CA ARG A 157 1.68 6.84 -19.44
C ARG A 157 0.58 5.81 -19.66
N ARG A 158 0.29 5.45 -20.92
CA ARG A 158 -0.77 4.49 -21.25
C ARG A 158 -0.45 3.08 -20.74
N THR A 159 0.79 2.63 -20.89
CA THR A 159 1.22 1.31 -20.40
C THR A 159 1.25 1.28 -18.87
N ASP A 160 1.76 2.33 -18.24
CA ASP A 160 1.79 2.44 -16.78
C ASP A 160 0.37 2.44 -16.20
N HIS A 161 -0.57 3.13 -16.87
CA HIS A 161 -1.98 3.11 -16.52
C HIS A 161 -2.60 1.71 -16.59
N LEU A 162 -2.43 1.00 -17.72
CA LEU A 162 -2.97 -0.36 -17.88
C LEU A 162 -2.42 -1.35 -16.84
N ARG A 163 -1.13 -1.23 -16.49
CA ARG A 163 -0.51 -2.08 -15.46
C ARG A 163 -1.06 -1.83 -14.06
N ILE A 164 -1.30 -0.57 -13.74
CA ILE A 164 -1.94 -0.18 -12.47
C ILE A 164 -3.36 -0.75 -12.42
N MET A 165 -4.13 -0.59 -13.50
CA MET A 165 -5.50 -1.09 -13.61
C MET A 165 -5.56 -2.61 -13.38
N GLY A 166 -4.73 -3.39 -14.08
CA GLY A 166 -4.70 -4.84 -13.91
C GLY A 166 -4.34 -5.29 -12.49
N LEU A 167 -3.49 -4.56 -11.77
CA LEU A 167 -3.18 -4.87 -10.36
C LEU A 167 -4.36 -4.57 -9.42
N ILE A 168 -5.12 -3.50 -9.69
CA ILE A 168 -6.30 -3.16 -8.90
C ILE A 168 -7.41 -4.18 -9.17
N GLU A 169 -7.62 -4.57 -10.42
CA GLU A 169 -8.55 -5.61 -10.85
C GLU A 169 -8.24 -6.94 -10.16
N ALA A 170 -7.01 -7.44 -10.28
CA ALA A 170 -6.59 -8.69 -9.65
C ALA A 170 -6.78 -8.66 -8.11
N ALA A 171 -6.47 -7.53 -7.46
CA ALA A 171 -6.68 -7.38 -6.03
C ALA A 171 -8.17 -7.38 -5.64
N ALA A 172 -9.03 -6.73 -6.45
CA ALA A 172 -10.46 -6.68 -6.23
C ALA A 172 -11.12 -8.05 -6.43
N GLU A 173 -10.76 -8.76 -7.51
CA GLU A 173 -11.22 -10.13 -7.79
C GLU A 173 -10.83 -11.08 -6.66
N PHE A 174 -9.57 -11.02 -6.22
CA PHE A 174 -9.12 -11.80 -5.07
C PHE A 174 -9.96 -11.47 -3.83
N ALA A 175 -10.12 -10.19 -3.48
CA ALA A 175 -10.90 -9.78 -2.33
C ALA A 175 -12.35 -10.29 -2.38
N ILE A 176 -13.03 -10.17 -3.53
CA ILE A 176 -14.39 -10.69 -3.73
C ILE A 176 -14.44 -12.21 -3.53
N SER A 177 -13.41 -12.94 -3.96
CA SER A 177 -13.38 -14.40 -3.84
C SER A 177 -13.14 -14.90 -2.41
N VAL A 178 -12.42 -14.14 -1.56
CA VAL A 178 -11.95 -14.65 -0.26
C VAL A 178 -12.57 -13.97 0.96
N LEU A 179 -13.08 -12.74 0.84
CA LEU A 179 -13.58 -11.98 1.99
C LEU A 179 -14.73 -12.70 2.70
N LYS A 180 -14.78 -12.51 4.01
CA LYS A 180 -15.96 -12.85 4.82
C LYS A 180 -17.08 -11.84 4.54
N PRO A 181 -18.38 -12.25 4.62
CA PRO A 181 -19.48 -11.29 4.64
C PRO A 181 -19.27 -10.20 5.71
N GLY A 182 -19.51 -8.95 5.33
CA GLY A 182 -19.19 -7.76 6.12
C GLY A 182 -17.76 -7.25 5.98
N GLY A 183 -16.87 -7.97 5.28
CA GLY A 183 -15.47 -7.62 5.09
C GLY A 183 -15.26 -6.37 4.23
N SER A 184 -14.02 -5.88 4.21
CA SER A 184 -13.64 -4.64 3.51
C SER A 184 -12.42 -4.82 2.61
N PHE A 185 -12.39 -4.04 1.54
CA PHE A 185 -11.28 -3.98 0.59
C PHE A 185 -10.78 -2.54 0.47
N VAL A 186 -9.46 -2.36 0.47
CA VAL A 186 -8.80 -1.07 0.24
C VAL A 186 -7.73 -1.25 -0.81
N ALA A 187 -7.76 -0.45 -1.87
CA ALA A 187 -6.72 -0.43 -2.89
C ALA A 187 -6.23 0.98 -3.18
N LYS A 188 -4.92 1.12 -3.36
CA LYS A 188 -4.34 2.30 -4.00
C LYS A 188 -4.81 2.36 -5.45
N ALA A 189 -5.30 3.53 -5.85
CA ALA A 189 -5.71 3.86 -7.19
C ALA A 189 -5.12 5.21 -7.62
N PHE A 190 -5.33 5.58 -8.89
CA PHE A 190 -4.88 6.86 -9.42
C PHE A 190 -6.05 7.66 -9.98
N GLN A 191 -6.06 8.96 -9.67
CA GLN A 191 -7.02 9.94 -10.12
C GLN A 191 -6.95 10.05 -11.65
N GLY A 192 -8.10 9.89 -12.32
CA GLY A 192 -8.17 9.81 -13.79
C GLY A 192 -7.84 8.42 -14.36
N GLY A 193 -7.65 7.41 -13.50
CA GLY A 193 -7.68 5.99 -13.86
C GLY A 193 -9.07 5.58 -14.33
N GLU A 194 -9.24 4.91 -15.46
CA GLU A 194 -10.53 4.32 -15.90
C GLU A 194 -10.91 3.13 -14.99
N THR A 195 -11.14 3.42 -13.70
CA THR A 195 -11.54 2.46 -12.66
C THR A 195 -13.04 2.23 -12.63
N SER A 196 -13.77 2.70 -13.64
CA SER A 196 -15.23 2.61 -13.68
C SER A 196 -15.74 1.18 -13.63
N GLU A 197 -15.06 0.25 -14.30
CA GLU A 197 -15.43 -1.16 -14.33
C GLU A 197 -15.20 -1.83 -12.97
N VAL A 198 -14.01 -1.65 -12.38
CA VAL A 198 -13.71 -2.12 -11.02
C VAL A 198 -14.68 -1.54 -10.00
N ILE A 199 -14.98 -0.23 -10.07
CA ILE A 199 -15.91 0.42 -9.16
C ILE A 199 -17.32 -0.15 -9.34
N ALA A 200 -17.75 -0.38 -10.58
CA ALA A 200 -19.06 -0.98 -10.85
C ALA A 200 -19.14 -2.40 -10.27
N ASP A 201 -18.07 -3.18 -10.42
CA ASP A 201 -18.00 -4.52 -9.86
C ASP A 201 -18.02 -4.53 -8.33
N LEU A 202 -17.18 -3.70 -7.70
CA LEU A 202 -17.21 -3.53 -6.24
C LEU A 202 -18.59 -3.06 -5.74
N LYS A 203 -19.31 -2.20 -6.48
CA LYS A 203 -20.67 -1.77 -6.08
C LYS A 203 -21.69 -2.91 -6.12
N ARG A 204 -21.50 -3.91 -6.98
CA ARG A 204 -22.34 -5.12 -6.96
C ARG A 204 -22.09 -5.91 -5.67
N HIS A 205 -20.82 -6.09 -5.31
CA HIS A 205 -20.42 -6.99 -4.22
C HIS A 205 -20.35 -6.36 -2.82
N PHE A 206 -20.31 -5.03 -2.69
CA PHE A 206 -20.16 -4.33 -1.41
C PHE A 206 -21.30 -3.35 -1.15
N ASN A 207 -21.57 -3.07 0.13
CA ASN A 207 -22.61 -2.14 0.56
C ASN A 207 -22.25 -0.68 0.25
N GLU A 208 -20.97 -0.35 0.37
CA GLU A 208 -20.48 1.00 0.10
C GLU A 208 -19.16 0.96 -0.66
N VAL A 209 -19.01 1.82 -1.66
CA VAL A 209 -17.77 2.01 -2.41
C VAL A 209 -17.48 3.51 -2.52
N LYS A 210 -16.28 3.93 -2.08
CA LYS A 210 -15.89 5.34 -2.05
C LYS A 210 -14.42 5.54 -2.40
N ASN A 211 -14.09 6.73 -2.91
CA ASN A 211 -12.72 7.16 -3.11
C ASN A 211 -12.31 8.15 -2.01
N ILE A 212 -11.14 7.95 -1.41
CA ILE A 212 -10.58 8.86 -0.40
C ILE A 212 -9.17 9.27 -0.81
N LYS A 213 -8.88 10.57 -0.71
CA LYS A 213 -7.52 11.12 -0.81
C LYS A 213 -7.03 11.48 0.59
N PRO A 214 -6.10 10.70 1.19
CA PRO A 214 -5.52 11.04 2.48
C PRO A 214 -4.76 12.37 2.42
N LYS A 215 -4.77 13.14 3.51
CA LYS A 215 -3.92 14.33 3.69
C LYS A 215 -2.43 13.95 3.66
N ALA A 216 -2.10 12.72 4.06
CA ALA A 216 -0.77 12.16 3.92
C ALA A 216 -0.41 11.80 2.46
N SER A 217 -1.31 11.94 1.48
CA SER A 217 -0.99 11.95 0.05
C SER A 217 -0.62 13.37 -0.38
N ARG A 218 0.36 13.50 -1.27
CA ARG A 218 0.79 14.84 -1.74
C ARG A 218 -0.29 15.45 -2.60
N ALA A 219 -0.45 16.78 -2.55
CA ALA A 219 -1.47 17.48 -3.35
C ALA A 219 -1.28 17.26 -4.86
N ASP A 220 -0.02 17.21 -5.32
CA ASP A 220 0.40 16.94 -6.69
C ASP A 220 0.42 15.45 -7.06
N SER A 221 0.16 14.55 -6.10
CA SER A 221 0.02 13.13 -6.36
C SER A 221 -1.35 12.85 -6.96
N SER A 222 -1.42 12.06 -8.02
CA SER A 222 -2.67 11.47 -8.50
C SER A 222 -3.15 10.32 -7.62
N GLU A 223 -2.42 9.93 -6.57
CA GLU A 223 -2.80 8.82 -5.70
C GLU A 223 -4.08 9.11 -4.91
N VAL A 224 -5.05 8.19 -5.04
CA VAL A 224 -6.29 8.10 -4.28
C VAL A 224 -6.44 6.66 -3.78
N TYR A 225 -7.34 6.42 -2.84
CA TYR A 225 -7.65 5.08 -2.36
C TYR A 225 -9.09 4.75 -2.67
N LEU A 226 -9.32 3.58 -3.26
CA LEU A 226 -10.62 2.98 -3.48
C LEU A 226 -10.93 2.08 -2.29
N ILE A 227 -12.08 2.31 -1.66
CA ILE A 227 -12.50 1.60 -0.45
C ILE A 227 -13.86 0.97 -0.73
N ALA A 228 -13.98 -0.33 -0.53
CA ALA A 228 -15.23 -1.07 -0.57
C ALA A 228 -15.50 -1.68 0.81
N ILE A 229 -16.68 -1.44 1.37
CA ILE A 229 -17.04 -1.80 2.76
C ILE A 229 -18.32 -2.62 2.77
N GLY A 230 -18.33 -3.66 3.60
CA GLY A 230 -19.49 -4.50 3.82
C GLY A 230 -19.72 -5.44 2.64
N PHE A 231 -18.78 -6.36 2.42
CA PHE A 231 -18.91 -7.42 1.42
C PHE A 231 -20.22 -8.20 1.64
N LYS A 232 -21.02 -8.38 0.58
CA LYS A 232 -22.37 -8.95 0.66
C LYS A 232 -22.38 -10.49 0.71
N GLY A 233 -21.36 -11.13 0.15
CA GLY A 233 -21.33 -12.59 -0.05
C GLY A 233 -21.84 -12.99 -1.43
#